data_AF-A0A9E3HVL0-F1
#
_entry.id   AF-A0A9E3HVL0-F1
#
_cell.length_a   1.000
_cell.length_b   1.000
_cell.length_c   1.000
_cell.angle_alpha   90.00
_cell.angle_beta   90.00
_cell.angle_gamma   90.00
#
_symmetry.space_group_name_H-M   'P 1'
#
loop_
_entity.id
_entity.type
_entity.pdbx_description
1 polymer ?
#
loop_
_entity_poly.entity_id
_entity_poly.type
_entity_poly.pdbx_seq_one_letter_code
_entity_poly.pdbx_strand_id
1 'polypeptide(L)'
;MKKNTITIMMVSNRHEPLTIEISIKEVVLAFVLVICLATAAVYSMVNYNRLKTEHQQLAGSARILREQLVQREARVDSLRSLVEKRRGAVLVIGANGDTMEVSPGSYSKRITIEELMVMPEQDSLKVSFRLVNNGEDESVATGYLVLLAEHDSGILDRYGTYPDFQVLPGNALNFTSGDSYAIRRFKLVEVAIPLEDRPASYSRLKVLVFDHQGELLLYQDLRLNV
;
A
#
# COMPACT_ATOMS: atom_id res chain seq x y z
N MET A 1 16.64 -42.63 -81.86
CA MET A 1 16.99 -42.34 -80.45
C MET A 1 16.16 -41.18 -79.94
N LYS A 2 15.27 -41.40 -78.96
CA LYS A 2 14.52 -40.31 -78.30
C LYS A 2 15.52 -39.53 -77.43
N LYS A 3 15.78 -38.26 -77.78
CA LYS A 3 16.89 -37.46 -77.21
C LYS A 3 16.81 -37.18 -75.69
N ASN A 4 15.71 -37.52 -75.01
CA ASN A 4 15.43 -37.09 -73.63
C ASN A 4 15.02 -38.22 -72.67
N THR A 5 15.44 -39.46 -72.95
CA THR A 5 15.06 -40.64 -72.15
C THR A 5 16.33 -41.37 -71.73
N ILE A 6 16.45 -41.67 -70.45
CA ILE A 6 17.52 -42.52 -69.92
C ILE A 6 16.91 -43.92 -69.80
N THR A 7 17.49 -44.90 -70.50
CA THR A 7 17.07 -46.30 -70.40
C THR A 7 18.05 -47.02 -69.49
N ILE A 8 17.58 -47.44 -68.33
CA ILE A 8 18.36 -48.27 -67.42
C ILE A 8 18.00 -49.73 -67.74
N MET A 9 18.96 -50.49 -68.27
CA MET A 9 18.84 -51.93 -68.48
C MET A 9 19.46 -52.66 -67.29
N MET A 10 18.62 -53.37 -66.53
CA MET A 10 19.11 -54.28 -65.50
C MET A 10 19.09 -55.70 -66.06
N VAL A 11 20.29 -56.27 -66.25
CA VAL A 11 20.46 -57.64 -66.72
C VAL A 11 20.71 -58.52 -65.50
N SER A 12 19.73 -59.36 -65.16
CA SER A 12 19.84 -60.37 -64.11
C SER A 12 20.06 -61.74 -64.74
N ASN A 13 20.94 -62.54 -64.15
CA ASN A 13 21.52 -63.75 -64.77
C ASN A 13 20.53 -64.91 -65.00
N ARG A 14 19.23 -64.73 -64.73
CA ARG A 14 18.19 -65.78 -64.84
C ARG A 14 16.84 -65.32 -65.41
N HIS A 15 16.66 -64.05 -65.80
CA HIS A 15 15.38 -63.53 -66.28
C HIS A 15 15.56 -62.54 -67.45
N GLU A 16 14.51 -62.30 -68.24
CA GLU A 16 14.50 -61.34 -69.35
C GLU A 16 14.94 -59.93 -68.88
N PRO A 17 15.69 -59.18 -69.70
CA PRO A 17 16.25 -57.89 -69.29
C PRO A 17 15.12 -56.88 -69.03
N LEU A 18 15.06 -56.39 -67.78
CA LEU A 18 14.10 -55.35 -67.41
C LEU A 18 14.63 -54.01 -67.91
N THR A 19 13.85 -53.36 -68.78
CA THR A 19 14.14 -52.00 -69.28
C THR A 19 13.22 -51.01 -68.59
N ILE A 20 13.81 -50.04 -67.90
CA ILE A 20 13.07 -48.89 -67.36
C ILE A 20 13.47 -47.67 -68.18
N GLU A 21 12.52 -47.11 -68.92
CA GLU A 21 12.69 -45.82 -69.61
C GLU A 21 12.20 -44.70 -68.69
N ILE A 22 13.11 -43.82 -68.25
CA ILE A 22 12.78 -42.67 -67.42
C ILE A 22 12.97 -41.40 -68.23
N SER A 23 11.97 -40.52 -68.23
CA SER A 23 12.11 -39.21 -68.86
C SER A 23 13.00 -38.31 -68.01
N ILE A 24 13.96 -37.61 -68.65
CA ILE A 24 14.81 -36.64 -67.95
C ILE A 24 13.98 -35.59 -67.20
N LYS A 25 12.81 -35.21 -67.74
CA LYS A 25 11.90 -34.24 -67.10
C LYS A 25 11.36 -34.74 -65.76
N GLU A 26 11.06 -36.03 -65.64
CA GLU A 26 10.56 -36.64 -64.41
C GLU A 26 11.65 -36.71 -63.35
N VAL A 27 12.90 -36.98 -63.75
CA VAL A 27 14.05 -36.97 -62.84
C VAL A 27 14.31 -35.56 -62.28
N VAL A 28 14.27 -34.53 -63.13
CA VAL A 28 14.43 -33.12 -62.70
C VAL A 28 13.29 -32.72 -61.76
N LEU A 29 12.04 -33.07 -62.08
CA LEU A 29 10.89 -32.79 -61.23
C LEU A 29 11.03 -33.46 -59.85
N ALA A 30 11.40 -34.74 -59.83
CA ALA A 30 11.62 -35.48 -58.59
C ALA A 30 12.73 -34.84 -57.75
N PHE A 31 13.82 -34.40 -58.38
CA PHE A 31 14.92 -33.74 -57.69
C PHE A 31 14.51 -32.38 -57.09
N VAL A 32 13.75 -31.56 -57.82
CA VAL A 32 13.20 -30.30 -57.30
C VAL A 32 12.27 -30.56 -56.11
N LEU A 33 11.43 -31.59 -56.19
CA LEU A 33 10.51 -31.96 -55.12
C LEU A 33 11.27 -32.39 -53.85
N VAL A 34 12.34 -33.17 -54.00
CA VAL A 34 13.23 -33.53 -52.87
C VAL A 34 13.88 -32.30 -52.25
N ILE A 35 14.34 -31.33 -53.04
CA ILE A 35 14.91 -30.07 -52.53
C ILE A 35 13.84 -29.25 -51.79
N CYS A 36 12.63 -29.14 -52.33
CA CYS A 36 11.53 -28.45 -51.66
C CYS A 36 11.15 -29.11 -50.33
N LEU A 37 11.11 -30.43 -50.27
CA LEU A 37 10.86 -31.16 -49.02
C LEU A 37 11.99 -30.97 -48.00
N ALA A 38 13.25 -31.04 -48.45
CA ALA A 38 14.40 -30.84 -47.57
C ALA A 38 14.44 -29.41 -47.00
N THR A 39 14.21 -28.40 -47.83
CA THR A 39 14.17 -27.00 -47.39
C THR A 39 13.00 -26.73 -46.44
N ALA A 40 11.81 -27.29 -46.70
CA ALA A 40 10.67 -27.20 -45.81
C ALA A 40 10.93 -27.89 -44.46
N ALA A 41 11.58 -29.06 -44.46
CA ALA A 41 11.94 -29.77 -43.23
C ALA A 41 12.95 -28.99 -42.38
N VAL A 42 13.98 -28.41 -42.99
CA VAL A 42 14.96 -27.57 -42.30
C VAL A 42 14.30 -26.32 -41.72
N TYR A 43 13.46 -25.64 -42.50
CA TYR A 43 12.73 -24.45 -42.04
C TYR A 43 11.82 -24.78 -40.84
N SER A 44 11.09 -25.89 -40.92
CA SER A 44 10.25 -26.39 -39.84
C SER A 44 11.05 -26.70 -38.56
N MET A 45 12.20 -27.34 -38.69
CA MET A 45 13.05 -27.70 -37.55
C MET A 45 13.63 -26.47 -36.83
N VAL A 46 14.08 -25.46 -37.59
CA VAL A 46 14.57 -24.20 -37.03
C VAL A 46 13.44 -23.46 -36.31
N ASN A 47 12.26 -23.39 -36.93
CA ASN A 47 11.12 -22.70 -36.34
C ASN A 47 10.61 -23.41 -35.07
N TYR A 48 10.57 -24.74 -35.08
CA TYR A 48 10.19 -25.53 -33.90
C TYR A 48 11.15 -25.32 -32.72
N ASN A 49 12.46 -25.32 -33.00
CA ASN A 49 13.47 -25.07 -31.96
C ASN A 49 13.36 -23.65 -31.40
N ARG A 50 13.11 -22.65 -32.26
CA ARG A 50 12.87 -21.26 -31.85
C ARG A 50 11.64 -21.13 -30.97
N LEU A 51 10.52 -21.75 -31.37
CA LEU A 51 9.27 -21.73 -30.59
C LEU A 51 9.45 -22.39 -29.22
N LYS A 52 10.21 -23.48 -29.16
CA LYS A 52 10.54 -24.17 -27.90
C LYS A 52 11.35 -23.26 -26.96
N THR A 53 12.35 -22.56 -27.49
CA THR A 53 13.15 -21.63 -26.68
C THR A 53 12.32 -20.45 -26.17
N GLU A 54 11.43 -19.90 -27.01
CA GLU A 54 10.54 -18.80 -26.61
C GLU A 54 9.56 -19.25 -25.52
N HIS A 55 8.97 -20.45 -25.61
CA HIS A 55 8.12 -20.99 -24.56
C HIS A 55 8.85 -21.19 -23.22
N GLN A 56 10.10 -21.65 -23.25
CA GLN A 56 10.92 -21.81 -22.05
C GLN A 56 11.24 -20.46 -21.40
N GLN A 57 11.57 -19.45 -22.21
CA GLN A 57 11.82 -18.10 -21.72
C GLN A 57 10.54 -17.50 -21.12
N LEU A 58 9.39 -17.63 -21.79
CA LEU A 58 8.11 -17.11 -21.32
C LEU A 58 7.70 -17.75 -19.98
N ALA A 59 7.89 -19.07 -19.83
CA ALA A 59 7.63 -19.77 -18.58
C ALA A 59 8.55 -19.30 -17.44
N GLY A 60 9.83 -19.03 -17.74
CA GLY A 60 10.78 -18.45 -16.79
C GLY A 60 10.36 -17.05 -16.35
N SER A 61 10.03 -16.17 -17.29
CA SER A 61 9.56 -14.82 -17.01
C SER A 61 8.27 -14.81 -16.19
N ALA A 62 7.30 -15.68 -16.50
CA ALA A 62 6.05 -15.79 -15.74
C ALA A 62 6.29 -16.23 -14.28
N ARG A 63 7.27 -17.11 -14.04
CA ARG A 63 7.65 -17.54 -12.69
C ARG A 63 8.26 -16.39 -11.89
N ILE A 64 9.20 -15.64 -12.48
CA ILE A 64 9.82 -14.47 -11.85
C ILE A 64 8.76 -13.41 -11.53
N LEU A 65 7.84 -13.13 -12.46
CA LEU A 65 6.77 -12.15 -12.25
C LEU A 65 5.85 -12.56 -11.09
N ARG A 66 5.52 -13.85 -10.96
CA ARG A 66 4.75 -14.36 -9.83
C ARG A 66 5.48 -14.19 -8.50
N GLU A 67 6.78 -14.49 -8.45
CA GLU A 67 7.58 -14.27 -7.24
C GLU A 67 7.64 -12.78 -6.85
N GLN A 68 7.79 -11.89 -7.84
CA GLN A 68 7.75 -10.45 -7.60
C GLN A 68 6.39 -9.95 -7.10
N LEU A 69 5.28 -10.51 -7.60
CA LEU A 69 3.94 -10.18 -7.13
C LEU A 69 3.75 -10.60 -5.66
N VAL A 70 4.12 -11.84 -5.31
CA VAL A 70 4.05 -12.32 -3.92
C VAL A 70 4.90 -11.46 -2.99
N GLN A 71 6.10 -11.07 -3.42
CA GLN A 71 6.97 -10.19 -2.63
C GLN A 71 6.38 -8.79 -2.46
N ARG A 72 5.74 -8.24 -3.51
CA ARG A 72 5.08 -6.93 -3.44
C ARG A 72 3.84 -6.97 -2.56
N GLU A 73 3.03 -8.03 -2.62
CA GLU A 73 1.88 -8.22 -1.74
C GLU A 73 2.32 -8.28 -0.27
N ALA A 74 3.35 -9.08 0.05
CA ALA A 74 3.92 -9.11 1.40
C ALA A 74 4.46 -7.74 1.86
N ARG A 75 5.05 -6.97 0.94
CA ARG A 75 5.47 -5.59 1.22
C ARG A 75 4.28 -4.66 1.48
N VAL A 76 3.18 -4.83 0.76
CA VAL A 76 1.94 -4.06 1.01
C VAL A 76 1.35 -4.42 2.37
N ASP A 77 1.30 -5.70 2.74
CA ASP A 77 0.75 -6.14 4.02
C ASP A 77 1.61 -5.67 5.21
N SER A 78 2.94 -5.76 5.09
CA SER A 78 3.84 -5.18 6.09
C SER A 78 3.66 -3.66 6.21
N LEU A 79 3.58 -2.91 5.11
CA LEU A 79 3.30 -1.48 5.16
C LEU A 79 1.93 -1.18 5.76
N ARG A 80 0.91 -1.97 5.42
CA ARG A 80 -0.45 -1.80 5.96
C ARG A 80 -0.49 -2.04 7.46
N SER A 81 0.21 -3.06 7.96
CA SER A 81 0.34 -3.30 9.40
C SER A 81 1.13 -2.20 10.11
N LEU A 82 2.16 -1.64 9.48
CA LEU A 82 2.89 -0.48 10.00
C LEU A 82 2.01 0.78 10.03
N VAL A 83 1.20 1.00 8.99
CA VAL A 83 0.24 2.11 8.93
C VAL A 83 -0.87 1.93 9.95
N GLU A 84 -1.41 0.73 10.14
CA GLU A 84 -2.41 0.48 11.20
C GLU A 84 -1.80 0.63 12.59
N LYS A 85 -0.55 0.19 12.78
CA LYS A 85 0.20 0.46 14.02
C LYS A 85 0.41 1.96 14.25
N ARG A 86 0.63 2.73 13.17
CA ARG A 86 0.82 4.18 13.20
C ARG A 86 -0.45 5.00 13.14
N ARG A 87 -1.60 4.43 12.77
CA ARG A 87 -2.91 5.10 12.72
C ARG A 87 -3.40 5.54 14.11
N GLY A 88 -2.75 5.12 15.18
CA GLY A 88 -2.93 5.63 16.54
C GLY A 88 -1.87 6.61 17.03
N ALA A 89 -0.80 6.86 16.26
CA ALA A 89 0.31 7.73 16.67
C ALA A 89 0.15 9.11 16.05
N VAL A 90 -0.31 10.07 16.85
CA VAL A 90 -0.18 11.48 16.51
C VAL A 90 1.31 11.82 16.59
N LEU A 91 1.90 12.28 15.49
CA LEU A 91 3.26 12.82 15.51
C LEU A 91 3.20 14.21 16.14
N VAL A 92 3.70 14.31 17.38
CA VAL A 92 3.88 15.60 18.06
C VAL A 92 5.33 15.99 17.89
N ILE A 93 5.59 17.21 17.39
CA ILE A 93 6.93 17.81 17.49
C ILE A 93 7.08 18.35 18.91
N GLY A 94 8.02 17.79 19.66
CA GLY A 94 8.43 18.35 20.96
C GLY A 94 9.14 19.70 20.75
N ALA A 95 9.27 20.51 21.81
CA ALA A 95 9.82 21.88 21.69
C ALA A 95 11.24 21.99 21.10
N ASN A 96 11.98 20.88 20.99
CA ASN A 96 13.32 20.84 20.40
C ASN A 96 13.33 20.57 18.88
N GLY A 97 12.16 20.43 18.23
CA GLY A 97 12.07 20.07 16.81
C GLY A 97 12.13 18.57 16.54
N ASP A 98 12.23 17.74 17.59
CA ASP A 98 12.22 16.29 17.47
C ASP A 98 10.79 15.77 17.28
N THR A 99 10.60 14.89 16.30
CA THR A 99 9.31 14.25 16.03
C THR A 99 9.14 13.07 16.98
N MET A 100 8.27 13.19 17.99
CA MET A 100 7.93 12.09 18.88
C MET A 100 6.76 11.29 18.31
N GLU A 101 6.97 9.97 18.14
CA GLU A 101 5.90 9.01 17.85
C GLU A 101 5.16 8.76 19.15
N VAL A 102 4.00 9.40 19.32
CA VAL A 102 3.32 9.41 20.61
C VAL A 102 2.44 8.16 20.74
N SER A 103 2.85 7.22 21.61
CA SER A 103 2.11 5.98 21.90
C SER A 103 1.37 6.04 23.24
N PRO A 104 0.09 5.61 23.31
CA PRO A 104 -0.68 5.59 24.54
C PRO A 104 0.02 4.78 25.64
N GLY A 105 0.39 5.41 26.76
CA GLY A 105 0.85 4.73 27.97
C GLY A 105 2.18 5.20 28.59
N SER A 106 2.91 6.11 27.96
CA SER A 106 4.20 6.63 28.49
C SER A 106 4.14 8.12 28.80
N TYR A 107 3.13 8.56 29.55
CA TYR A 107 2.99 9.96 29.94
C TYR A 107 3.00 10.12 31.46
N SER A 108 3.37 11.32 31.89
CA SER A 108 3.30 11.71 33.28
C SER A 108 1.86 11.58 33.79
N LYS A 109 1.60 10.67 34.75
CA LYS A 109 0.30 10.55 35.44
C LYS A 109 -0.11 11.81 36.22
N ARG A 110 0.67 12.88 36.13
CA ARG A 110 0.41 14.18 36.78
C ARG A 110 -0.87 14.82 36.29
N ILE A 111 -1.25 14.67 35.02
CA ILE A 111 -2.50 15.21 34.50
C ILE A 111 -3.43 14.07 34.10
N THR A 112 -4.69 14.18 34.49
CA THR A 112 -5.74 13.20 34.14
C THR A 112 -7.03 13.91 33.77
N ILE A 113 -7.93 13.17 33.10
CA ILE A 113 -9.27 13.62 32.78
C ILE A 113 -10.28 12.78 33.54
N GLU A 114 -11.23 13.46 34.17
CA GLU A 114 -12.37 12.86 34.87
C GLU A 114 -13.69 13.35 34.27
N GLU A 115 -14.75 12.55 34.45
CA GLU A 115 -16.13 12.93 34.09
C GLU A 115 -16.29 13.36 32.62
N LEU A 116 -15.59 12.68 31.69
CA LEU A 116 -15.67 12.98 30.27
C LEU A 116 -17.08 12.66 29.73
N MET A 117 -17.74 13.70 29.23
CA MET A 117 -19.03 13.63 28.56
C MET A 117 -18.88 14.20 27.15
N VAL A 118 -19.48 13.51 26.20
CA VAL A 118 -19.50 13.91 24.79
C VAL A 118 -20.95 13.87 24.32
N MET A 119 -21.41 14.98 23.76
CA MET A 119 -22.77 15.13 23.25
C MET A 119 -22.74 15.65 21.80
N PRO A 120 -23.30 14.91 20.84
CA PRO A 120 -23.44 15.41 19.48
C PRO A 120 -24.47 16.54 19.41
N GLU A 121 -24.14 17.62 18.72
CA GLU A 121 -25.05 18.70 18.31
C GLU A 121 -25.12 18.76 16.77
N GLN A 122 -25.98 19.59 16.16
CA GLN A 122 -26.19 19.55 14.70
C GLN A 122 -24.89 19.64 13.88
N ASP A 123 -24.03 20.61 14.20
CA ASP A 123 -22.78 20.91 13.46
C ASP A 123 -21.56 20.96 14.41
N SER A 124 -21.69 20.38 15.61
CA SER A 124 -20.62 20.43 16.62
C SER A 124 -20.62 19.20 17.52
N LEU A 125 -19.49 18.96 18.17
CA LEU A 125 -19.37 17.99 19.25
C LEU A 125 -19.15 18.73 20.57
N LYS A 126 -20.15 18.72 21.45
CA LYS A 126 -20.02 19.30 22.79
C LYS A 126 -19.26 18.33 23.69
N VAL A 127 -18.14 18.78 24.23
CA VAL A 127 -17.24 18.01 25.08
C VAL A 127 -17.12 18.70 26.42
N SER A 128 -17.37 17.94 27.50
CA SER A 128 -17.25 18.41 28.87
C SER A 128 -16.42 17.44 29.69
N PHE A 129 -15.43 17.93 30.43
CA PHE A 129 -14.65 17.11 31.35
C PHE A 129 -13.91 17.94 32.40
N ARG A 130 -13.41 17.26 33.44
CA ARG A 130 -12.54 17.86 34.45
C ARG A 130 -11.10 17.50 34.16
N LEU A 131 -10.27 18.51 33.91
CA LEU A 131 -8.83 18.36 33.80
C LEU A 131 -8.22 18.45 35.21
N VAL A 132 -7.63 17.37 35.70
CA VAL A 132 -7.17 17.23 37.10
C VAL A 132 -5.65 17.12 37.17
N ASN A 133 -5.05 17.88 38.08
CA ASN A 133 -3.63 17.82 38.43
C ASN A 133 -3.44 16.95 39.67
N ASN A 134 -2.86 15.77 39.47
CA ASN A 134 -2.49 14.79 40.48
C ASN A 134 -1.03 14.92 40.95
N GLY A 135 -0.37 16.06 40.66
CA GLY A 135 0.99 16.31 41.15
C GLY A 135 1.04 16.37 42.67
N GLU A 136 2.05 15.73 43.26
CA GLU A 136 2.23 15.65 44.73
C GLU A 136 2.53 17.02 45.37
N ASP A 137 3.13 17.95 44.61
CA ASP A 137 3.70 19.19 45.16
C ASP A 137 2.70 20.38 45.23
N GLU A 138 1.40 20.17 45.03
CA GLU A 138 0.38 21.23 44.84
C GLU A 138 0.76 22.34 43.83
N SER A 139 1.80 22.11 43.01
CA SER A 139 2.32 23.10 42.07
C SER A 139 1.38 23.25 40.89
N VAL A 140 1.18 24.50 40.46
CA VAL A 140 0.30 24.83 39.32
C VAL A 140 0.87 24.16 38.06
N ALA A 141 0.08 23.30 37.44
CA ALA A 141 0.39 22.75 36.13
C ALA A 141 -0.10 23.74 35.06
N THR A 142 0.77 24.08 34.11
CA THR A 142 0.47 24.99 33.01
C THR A 142 0.87 24.38 31.68
N GLY A 143 0.16 24.75 30.62
CA GLY A 143 0.43 24.23 29.29
C GLY A 143 -0.74 24.45 28.33
N TYR A 144 -0.88 23.53 27.39
CA TYR A 144 -1.83 23.63 26.27
C TYR A 144 -2.69 22.38 26.14
N LEU A 145 -3.98 22.59 25.91
CA LEU A 145 -4.98 21.55 25.66
C LEU A 145 -5.37 21.56 24.19
N VAL A 146 -5.38 20.38 23.57
CA VAL A 146 -5.85 20.17 22.21
C VAL A 146 -6.85 19.02 22.19
N LEU A 147 -8.00 19.22 21.55
CA LEU A 147 -8.96 18.17 21.24
C LEU A 147 -9.01 17.96 19.73
N LEU A 148 -9.08 16.70 19.30
CA LEU A 148 -9.25 16.32 17.90
C LEU A 148 -10.40 15.32 17.78
N ALA A 149 -11.42 15.66 17.00
CA ALA A 149 -12.46 14.74 16.54
C ALA A 149 -12.05 14.17 15.18
N GLU A 150 -11.81 12.87 15.12
CA GLU A 150 -11.35 12.16 13.93
C GLU A 150 -12.54 11.71 13.07
N HIS A 151 -12.51 12.15 11.80
CA HIS A 151 -13.50 11.78 10.79
C HIS A 151 -13.24 10.35 10.26
N ASP A 152 -14.30 9.59 9.97
CA ASP A 152 -14.25 8.19 9.54
C ASP A 152 -13.47 7.94 8.25
N SER A 153 -13.41 8.95 7.38
CA SER A 153 -12.60 8.91 6.17
C SER A 153 -11.09 8.87 6.46
N GLY A 154 -10.66 9.26 7.67
CA GLY A 154 -9.25 9.41 8.04
C GLY A 154 -8.52 10.51 7.26
N ILE A 155 -9.25 11.50 6.73
CA ILE A 155 -8.68 12.65 6.03
C ILE A 155 -8.46 13.76 7.06
N LEU A 156 -7.21 14.16 7.28
CA LEU A 156 -6.82 15.11 8.34
C LEU A 156 -7.52 16.46 8.24
N ASP A 157 -7.73 16.96 7.02
CA ASP A 157 -8.40 18.25 6.78
C ASP A 157 -9.85 18.28 7.29
N ARG A 158 -10.47 17.12 7.52
CA ARG A 158 -11.86 17.00 8.01
C ARG A 158 -11.97 16.82 9.52
N TYR A 159 -10.85 16.85 10.24
CA TYR A 159 -10.85 16.65 11.68
C TYR A 159 -11.45 17.89 12.33
N GLY A 160 -12.38 17.69 13.27
CA GLY A 160 -12.81 18.78 14.13
C GLY A 160 -11.71 19.05 15.15
N THR A 161 -11.33 20.31 15.38
CA THR A 161 -10.31 20.64 16.37
C THR A 161 -10.83 21.63 17.41
N TYR A 162 -10.28 21.53 18.62
CA TYR A 162 -10.40 22.59 19.60
C TYR A 162 -9.03 22.88 20.23
N PRO A 163 -8.56 24.14 20.21
CA PRO A 163 -9.10 25.28 19.46
C PRO A 163 -9.19 25.03 17.94
N ASP A 164 -9.85 25.93 17.20
CA ASP A 164 -10.00 25.81 15.75
C ASP A 164 -8.66 26.08 15.04
N PHE A 165 -8.09 25.04 14.41
CA PHE A 165 -6.87 25.10 13.60
C PHE A 165 -6.83 23.95 12.60
N GLN A 166 -6.17 24.16 11.46
CA GLN A 166 -6.07 23.13 10.42
C GLN A 166 -4.97 22.11 10.75
N VAL A 167 -5.33 20.82 10.66
CA VAL A 167 -4.37 19.72 10.74
C VAL A 167 -3.95 19.33 9.32
N LEU A 168 -2.77 19.79 8.90
CA LEU A 168 -2.26 19.53 7.55
C LEU A 168 -1.44 18.22 7.48
N PRO A 169 -1.61 17.40 6.43
CA PRO A 169 -0.79 16.21 6.22
C PRO A 169 0.70 16.53 6.15
N GLY A 170 1.51 15.82 6.94
CA GLY A 170 2.98 15.97 6.96
C GLY A 170 3.49 17.12 7.82
N ASN A 171 2.61 17.96 8.36
CA ASN A 171 2.97 18.95 9.38
C ASN A 171 2.69 18.37 10.76
N ALA A 172 3.63 18.53 11.69
CA ALA A 172 3.36 18.15 13.05
C ALA A 172 2.39 19.13 13.71
N LEU A 173 1.68 18.62 14.71
CA LEU A 173 0.79 19.43 15.52
C LEU A 173 1.57 20.52 16.25
N ASN A 174 1.22 21.79 16.01
CA ASN A 174 1.75 22.89 16.81
C ASN A 174 1.01 22.93 18.16
N PHE A 175 1.63 22.40 19.22
CA PHE A 175 1.01 22.34 20.54
C PHE A 175 0.67 23.74 21.11
N THR A 176 1.39 24.79 20.70
CA THR A 176 1.14 26.16 21.15
C THR A 176 -0.16 26.76 20.61
N SER A 177 -0.76 26.14 19.59
CA SER A 177 -2.08 26.50 19.09
C SER A 177 -3.23 25.94 19.96
N GLY A 178 -2.92 25.18 21.01
CA GLY A 178 -3.89 24.66 21.96
C GLY A 178 -4.47 25.73 22.90
N ASP A 179 -5.54 25.38 23.61
CA ASP A 179 -6.12 26.24 24.65
C ASP A 179 -5.20 26.23 25.87
N SER A 180 -4.75 27.42 26.29
CA SER A 180 -3.88 27.53 27.46
C SER A 180 -4.63 27.13 28.74
N TYR A 181 -3.97 26.38 29.62
CA TYR A 181 -4.51 26.08 30.93
C TYR A 181 -3.49 26.38 32.03
N ALA A 182 -4.03 26.70 33.21
CA ALA A 182 -3.30 26.81 34.45
C ALA A 182 -4.17 26.21 35.55
N ILE A 183 -3.75 25.08 36.12
CA ILE A 183 -4.54 24.35 37.11
C ILE A 183 -3.73 24.01 38.35
N ARG A 184 -4.27 24.37 39.52
CA ARG A 184 -3.72 23.91 40.80
C ARG A 184 -4.29 22.55 41.18
N ARG A 185 -5.61 22.39 41.08
CA ARG A 185 -6.33 21.13 41.37
C ARG A 185 -7.07 20.60 40.15
N PHE A 186 -8.07 21.35 39.67
CA PHE A 186 -8.76 21.00 38.44
C PHE A 186 -9.28 22.24 37.69
N LYS A 187 -9.55 22.10 36.39
CA LYS A 187 -10.32 23.04 35.55
C LYS A 187 -11.46 22.25 34.91
N LEU A 188 -12.67 22.80 35.00
CA LEU A 188 -13.79 22.31 34.18
C LEU A 188 -13.60 22.85 32.77
N VAL A 189 -13.60 21.95 31.79
CA VAL A 189 -13.49 22.28 30.37
C VAL A 189 -14.83 21.94 29.74
N GLU A 190 -15.51 22.95 29.20
CA GLU A 190 -16.76 22.82 28.46
C GLU A 190 -16.60 23.52 27.12
N VAL A 191 -16.54 22.75 26.04
CA VAL A 191 -16.18 23.26 24.72
C VAL A 191 -17.04 22.62 23.64
N ALA A 192 -17.24 23.32 22.54
CA ALA A 192 -17.88 22.80 21.34
C ALA A 192 -16.83 22.72 20.23
N ILE A 193 -16.61 21.51 19.71
CA ILE A 193 -15.70 21.28 18.58
C ILE A 193 -16.53 21.47 17.30
N PRO A 194 -16.22 22.47 16.46
CA PRO A 194 -16.90 22.61 15.17
C PRO A 194 -16.58 21.41 14.27
N LEU A 195 -17.58 20.92 13.56
CA LEU A 195 -17.45 19.79 12.63
C LEU A 195 -17.78 20.25 11.21
N GLU A 196 -17.06 19.71 10.22
CA GLU A 196 -17.35 19.97 8.81
C GLU A 196 -18.51 19.10 8.27
N ASP A 197 -18.79 17.98 8.94
CA ASP A 197 -19.84 17.02 8.60
C ASP A 197 -20.64 16.64 9.85
N ARG A 198 -21.65 15.79 9.68
CA ARG A 198 -22.51 15.32 10.77
C ARG A 198 -21.68 14.62 11.85
N PRO A 199 -22.03 14.77 13.14
CA PRO A 199 -21.34 14.09 14.24
C PRO A 199 -21.18 12.58 14.07
N ALA A 200 -22.13 11.92 13.42
CA ALA A 200 -22.07 10.48 13.14
C ALA A 200 -20.93 10.07 12.19
N SER A 201 -20.33 11.01 11.45
CA SER A 201 -19.18 10.77 10.58
C SER A 201 -17.85 10.79 11.35
N TYR A 202 -17.87 10.98 12.68
CA TYR A 202 -16.68 11.06 13.53
C TYR A 202 -16.65 9.90 14.52
N SER A 203 -15.61 9.05 14.44
CA SER A 203 -15.52 7.83 15.24
C SER A 203 -14.65 7.94 16.48
N ARG A 204 -13.80 8.97 16.60
CA ARG A 204 -12.90 9.09 17.76
C ARG A 204 -12.72 10.53 18.23
N LEU A 205 -12.54 10.68 19.53
CA LEU A 205 -12.11 11.90 20.19
C LEU A 205 -10.74 11.65 20.82
N LYS A 206 -9.76 12.46 20.44
CA LYS A 206 -8.42 12.46 21.01
C LYS A 206 -8.24 13.72 21.86
N VAL A 207 -7.84 13.53 23.11
CA VAL A 207 -7.49 14.62 24.02
C VAL A 207 -6.00 14.60 24.27
N LEU A 208 -5.34 15.71 23.94
CA LEU A 208 -3.90 15.90 24.11
C LEU A 208 -3.67 17.06 25.07
N VAL A 209 -2.83 16.83 26.08
CA VAL A 209 -2.45 17.88 27.04
C VAL A 209 -0.94 17.96 27.07
N PHE A 210 -0.42 19.14 26.77
CA PHE A 210 1.00 19.45 26.75
C PHE A 210 1.35 20.36 27.92
N ASP A 211 2.58 20.30 28.41
CA ASP A 211 3.12 21.37 29.25
C ASP A 211 3.57 22.59 28.42
N HIS A 212 4.07 23.62 29.10
CA HIS A 212 4.63 24.81 28.46
C HIS A 212 5.88 24.56 27.60
N GLN A 213 6.57 23.43 27.81
CA GLN A 213 7.74 22.98 27.04
C GLN A 213 7.34 22.04 25.90
N GLY A 214 6.05 21.83 25.64
CA GLY A 214 5.57 20.96 24.57
C GLY A 214 5.71 19.46 24.85
N GLU A 215 6.03 19.06 26.08
CA GLU A 215 6.01 17.66 26.48
C GLU A 215 4.57 17.19 26.67
N LEU A 216 4.23 16.03 26.10
CA LEU A 216 2.88 15.50 26.22
C LEU A 216 2.67 14.88 27.61
N LEU A 217 1.80 15.49 28.40
CA LEU A 217 1.41 15.04 29.73
C LEU A 217 0.26 14.03 29.72
N LEU A 218 -0.64 14.13 28.74
CA LEU A 218 -1.79 13.23 28.61
C LEU A 218 -2.16 13.00 27.15
N TYR A 219 -2.41 11.74 26.80
CA TYR A 219 -3.07 11.35 25.56
C TYR A 219 -4.21 10.39 25.88
N GLN A 220 -5.44 10.80 25.57
CA GLN A 220 -6.63 9.98 25.72
C GLN A 220 -7.28 9.79 24.34
N ASP A 221 -7.37 8.56 23.86
CA ASP A 221 -8.12 8.19 22.65
C ASP A 221 -9.42 7.49 23.07
N LEU A 222 -10.56 8.07 22.69
CA LEU A 222 -11.90 7.56 23.00
C LEU A 222 -12.66 7.30 21.70
N ARG A 223 -13.25 6.11 21.57
CA ARG A 223 -14.23 5.85 20.50
C ARG A 223 -15.55 6.55 20.81
N LEU A 224 -16.05 7.31 19.84
CA LEU A 224 -17.35 7.95 19.87
C LEU A 224 -18.42 6.94 19.44
N ASN A 225 -19.44 6.79 20.27
CA ASN A 225 -20.68 6.09 19.90
C ASN A 225 -21.75 7.17 19.71
N VAL A 226 -21.73 7.81 18.54
CA VAL A 226 -22.65 8.89 18.17
C VAL A 226 -23.73 8.34 17.24
#